data_AF-A0ABD0PHI8-F1
#
_entry.id   AF-A0ABD0PHI8-F1
#
_cell.length_a   1.000
_cell.length_b   1.000
_cell.length_c   1.000
_cell.angle_alpha   90.00
_cell.angle_beta   90.00
_cell.angle_gamma   90.00
#
_symmetry.space_group_name_H-M   'P 1'
#
loop_
_entity.id
_entity.type
_entity.pdbx_description
1 polymer ?
#
loop_
_entity_poly.entity_id
_entity_poly.type
_entity_poly.pdbx_seq_one_letter_code
_entity_poly.pdbx_strand_id
1 'polypeptide(L)' 'SEGCDGVLGSGLVRDRCGVCGGGDGTCERVTGSFMNTSVPLGYHKILDIPPGATAINITERRASPNYL' A
#
# COMPACT_ATOMS: atom_id res chain seq x y z
N SER A 1 14.48 -5.57 -20.87
CA SER A 1 14.01 -5.93 -19.51
C SER A 1 12.96 -7.02 -19.65
N GLU A 2 12.80 -7.83 -18.61
CA GLU A 2 11.66 -8.75 -18.49
C GLU A 2 10.40 -7.95 -18.16
N GLY A 3 9.28 -8.26 -18.82
CA GLY A 3 7.97 -7.71 -18.46
C GLY A 3 7.34 -8.42 -17.27
N CYS A 4 6.24 -7.87 -16.75
CA CYS A 4 5.53 -8.48 -15.62
C CYS A 4 4.88 -9.84 -15.92
N ASP A 5 4.83 -10.21 -17.20
CA ASP A 5 4.35 -11.49 -17.75
C ASP A 5 5.47 -12.55 -17.83
N GLY A 6 6.69 -12.20 -17.45
CA GLY A 6 7.86 -13.09 -17.51
C GLY A 6 8.53 -13.16 -18.88
N VAL A 7 8.09 -12.34 -19.85
CA VAL A 7 8.61 -12.36 -21.21
C VAL A 7 9.64 -11.25 -21.40
N LEU A 8 10.83 -11.60 -21.87
CA LEU A 8 11.87 -10.62 -22.21
C LEU A 8 11.43 -9.75 -23.38
N GLY A 9 11.42 -8.43 -23.16
CA GLY A 9 11.09 -7.45 -24.20
C GLY A 9 9.60 -7.24 -24.46
N SER A 10 8.68 -7.83 -23.67
CA SER A 10 7.24 -7.61 -23.82
C SER A 10 6.82 -6.16 -23.53
N GLY A 11 7.57 -5.46 -22.67
CA GLY A 11 7.26 -4.10 -22.23
C GLY A 11 6.06 -4.01 -21.30
N LEU A 12 5.46 -5.14 -20.89
CA LEU A 12 4.33 -5.14 -19.97
C LEU A 12 4.76 -4.77 -18.55
N VAL A 13 4.01 -3.88 -17.92
CA VAL A 13 4.22 -3.39 -16.56
C VAL A 13 2.96 -3.65 -15.73
N ARG A 14 3.12 -3.90 -14.42
CA ARG A 14 1.98 -3.95 -13.50
C ARG A 14 1.38 -2.56 -13.33
N ASP A 15 0.07 -2.50 -13.39
CA ASP A 15 -0.68 -1.28 -13.09
C ASP A 15 -0.74 -1.02 -11.57
N ARG A 16 -1.37 0.08 -11.14
CA ARG A 16 -1.46 0.42 -9.71
C ARG A 16 -2.27 -0.58 -8.90
N CYS A 17 -3.12 -1.36 -9.57
CA CYS A 17 -3.92 -2.44 -9.00
C CYS A 17 -3.16 -3.77 -8.93
N GLY A 18 -1.90 -3.80 -9.38
CA GLY A 18 -1.05 -4.98 -9.37
C GLY A 18 -1.33 -5.95 -10.53
N VAL A 19 -2.15 -5.55 -11.50
CA VAL A 19 -2.51 -6.36 -12.67
C VAL A 19 -1.47 -6.14 -13.77
N CYS A 20 -0.90 -7.22 -14.30
CA CYS A 20 0.07 -7.13 -15.39
C CYS A 20 -0.62 -6.69 -16.69
N GLY A 21 -0.15 -5.60 -17.30
CA GLY A 21 -0.82 -4.99 -18.45
C GLY A 21 -2.20 -4.42 -18.13
N GLY A 22 -2.48 -4.14 -16.86
CA GLY A 22 -3.75 -3.60 -16.39
C GLY A 22 -3.94 -2.12 -16.74
N GLY A 23 -5.17 -1.64 -16.53
CA GLY A 23 -5.62 -0.29 -16.90
C GLY A 23 -6.05 0.57 -15.71
N ASP A 24 -5.58 0.29 -14.49
CA ASP A 24 -5.80 1.06 -13.26
C ASP A 24 -7.26 1.12 -12.72
N GLY A 25 -8.21 0.50 -13.43
CA GLY A 25 -9.65 0.55 -13.13
C GLY A 25 -10.22 -0.64 -12.35
N THR A 26 -9.41 -1.66 -12.03
CA THR A 26 -9.85 -2.88 -11.32
C THR A 26 -9.80 -2.76 -9.80
N CYS A 27 -9.32 -1.63 -9.28
CA CYS A 27 -9.21 -1.35 -7.86
C CYS A 27 -9.53 0.11 -7.55
N GLU A 28 -9.77 0.39 -6.28
CA GLU A 28 -10.00 1.75 -5.78
C GLU A 28 -8.89 2.19 -4.82
N ARG A 29 -8.77 3.51 -4.64
CA ARG A 29 -7.80 4.10 -3.72
C ARG A 29 -8.44 4.28 -2.35
N VAL A 30 -7.91 3.61 -1.34
CA VAL A 30 -8.32 3.76 0.07
C VAL A 30 -7.34 4.67 0.81
N THR A 31 -7.87 5.64 1.57
CA THR A 31 -7.05 6.56 2.39
C THR A 31 -7.65 6.72 3.80
N GLY A 32 -6.78 7.01 4.78
CA GLY A 32 -7.20 7.23 6.15
C GLY A 32 -6.08 7.84 7.00
N SER A 33 -6.42 8.22 8.24
CA SER A 33 -5.46 8.74 9.22
C SER A 33 -5.81 8.28 10.63
N PHE A 34 -4.80 7.87 11.38
CA PHE A 34 -4.91 7.59 12.81
C PHE A 34 -4.31 8.74 13.61
N MET A 35 -5.10 9.36 14.49
CA MET A 35 -4.70 10.54 15.27
C MET A 35 -4.82 10.33 16.79
N ASN A 36 -5.14 9.12 17.25
CA ASN A 36 -5.33 8.89 18.68
C ASN A 36 -3.97 8.95 19.40
N THR A 37 -3.81 9.93 20.28
CA THR A 37 -2.60 10.17 21.07
C THR A 37 -2.67 9.53 22.46
N SER A 38 -3.85 9.10 22.91
CA SER A 38 -4.08 8.45 24.20
C SER A 38 -4.01 6.94 24.05
N VAL A 39 -2.83 6.45 23.67
CA VAL A 39 -2.56 5.03 23.53
C VAL A 39 -1.66 4.59 24.69
N PRO A 40 -2.01 3.53 25.46
CA PRO A 40 -1.16 3.02 26.52
C PRO A 40 0.24 2.67 26.01
N LEU A 41 1.23 2.56 26.91
CA LEU A 41 2.56 2.11 26.52
C LEU A 41 2.48 0.71 25.89
N GLY A 42 3.06 0.54 24.70
CA GLY A 42 3.13 -0.76 24.01
C GLY A 42 2.80 -0.67 22.54
N TYR A 43 2.68 -1.85 21.90
CA TYR A 43 2.28 -1.98 20.51
C TYR A 43 0.76 -2.09 20.41
N HIS A 44 0.19 -1.32 19.49
CA HIS A 44 -1.25 -1.27 19.28
C HIS A 44 -1.58 -1.47 17.81
N LYS A 45 -2.52 -2.37 17.55
CA LYS A 45 -3.05 -2.58 16.21
C LYS A 45 -4.03 -1.46 15.88
N ILE A 46 -3.72 -0.69 14.84
CA ILE A 46 -4.54 0.46 14.41
C ILE A 46 -5.30 0.22 13.09
N LEU A 47 -4.91 -0.81 12.34
CA LEU A 47 -5.41 -1.11 10.99
C LEU A 47 -5.10 -2.56 10.62
N ASP A 48 -5.98 -3.18 9.83
CA ASP A 48 -5.71 -4.36 9.01
C ASP A 48 -5.59 -3.97 7.54
N ILE A 49 -4.51 -4.40 6.87
CA ILE A 49 -4.37 -4.25 5.42
C ILE A 49 -5.09 -5.43 4.77
N PRO A 50 -6.15 -5.22 3.97
CA PRO A 50 -6.89 -6.31 3.38
C PRO A 50 -6.05 -7.07 2.33
N PRO A 51 -6.31 -8.38 2.13
CA PRO A 51 -5.69 -9.13 1.05
C PRO A 51 -5.92 -8.46 -0.31
N GLY A 52 -4.88 -8.44 -1.15
CA GLY A 52 -4.93 -7.83 -2.48
C GLY A 52 -4.68 -6.32 -2.52
N ALA A 53 -4.47 -5.66 -1.37
CA ALA A 53 -4.03 -4.28 -1.35
C ALA A 53 -2.66 -4.11 -2.03
N THR A 54 -2.56 -3.15 -2.94
CA THR A 54 -1.34 -2.79 -3.68
C THR A 54 -0.97 -1.34 -3.42
N ALA A 55 0.28 -0.96 -3.73
CA ALA A 55 0.77 0.42 -3.58
C ALA A 55 0.54 1.03 -2.18
N ILE A 56 0.73 0.22 -1.14
CA ILE A 56 0.52 0.60 0.27
C ILE A 56 1.54 1.65 0.67
N ASN A 57 1.05 2.76 1.25
CA ASN A 57 1.89 3.83 1.78
C ASN A 57 1.42 4.20 3.18
N ILE A 58 2.29 3.99 4.17
CA ILE A 58 2.08 4.31 5.57
C ILE A 58 3.15 5.34 5.97
N THR A 59 2.71 6.50 6.45
CA THR A 59 3.61 7.61 6.79
C THR A 59 3.22 8.23 8.12
N GLU A 60 4.21 8.38 9.01
CA GLU A 60 4.09 9.23 10.19
C GLU A 60 4.21 10.70 9.75
N ARG A 61 3.11 11.46 9.85
CA ARG A 61 3.06 12.84 9.32
C ARG A 61 3.53 13.90 10.31
N ARG A 62 3.55 13.57 11.60
CA ARG A 62 3.95 14.48 12.68
C ARG A 62 4.84 13.70 13.63
N ALA A 63 5.96 14.28 14.00
CA ALA A 63 6.85 13.67 14.98
C ALA A 63 6.07 13.38 16.26
N SER A 64 6.12 12.12 16.68
CA SER A 64 5.56 11.67 17.95
C SER A 64 6.56 10.73 18.65
N PRO A 65 6.35 10.42 19.92
CA PRO A 65 7.10 9.35 20.58
C PRO A 65 6.71 7.94 20.10
N ASN A 66 5.74 7.82 19.19
CA ASN A 66 5.31 6.55 18.63
C ASN A 66 6.13 6.19 17.40
N TYR A 67 6.13 4.91 17.05
CA TYR A 67 6.80 4.40 15.85
C TYR A 67 5.84 3.46 15.10
N LEU A 68 5.87 3.53 13.77
CA LEU A 68 5.10 2.67 12.85
C LEU A 68 5.85 1.39 12.52
#